data_AF-A0ABC8QC64-F1
#
_entry.id   AF-A0ABC8QC64-F1
#
_cell.length_a   1.000
_cell.length_b   1.000
_cell.length_c   1.000
_cell.angle_alpha   90.00
_cell.angle_beta   90.00
_cell.angle_gamma   90.00
#
_symmetry.space_group_name_H-M   'P 1'
#
loop_
_entity.id
_entity.type
_entity.pdbx_description
1 polymer ?
#
loop_
_entity_poly.entity_id
_entity_poly.type
_entity_poly.pdbx_seq_one_letter_code
_entity_poly.pdbx_strand_id
1 'polypeptide(L)'
;MLTRVEGPELEAMRQHWAQAGCAFDFVLYRVEGPDAPGIEIHRQALAGLLEQLEWPPQDVHLDRACSRSLDSSEVRALMKQGGALERAFLDPPYGTKLGAKDFRDWLTMLCLLPDDELDVADWVGNPDEAPERSTWSDYFDAGKEWWGIWCLTAYNPRCRTLCVLAASTTD
;
A
#
# COMPACT_ATOMS: atom_id res chain seq x y z
N MET A 1 -13.70 -0.55 -14.18
CA MET A 1 -13.01 0.75 -14.33
C MET A 1 -12.64 1.26 -12.94
N LEU A 2 -11.54 2.02 -12.83
CA LEU A 2 -11.13 2.65 -11.57
C LEU A 2 -11.52 4.13 -11.58
N THR A 3 -12.11 4.59 -10.48
CA THR A 3 -12.34 6.01 -10.22
C THR A 3 -11.64 6.38 -8.93
N ARG A 4 -10.75 7.36 -8.96
CA ARG A 4 -10.03 7.80 -7.75
C ARG A 4 -11.04 8.33 -6.74
N VAL A 5 -10.90 7.91 -5.50
CA VAL A 5 -11.66 8.45 -4.38
C VAL A 5 -10.92 9.69 -3.89
N GLU A 6 -11.56 10.84 -4.06
CA GLU A 6 -11.04 12.12 -3.64
C GLU A 6 -12.02 12.77 -2.66
N GLY A 7 -11.47 13.54 -1.71
CA GLY A 7 -12.27 14.24 -0.72
C GLY A 7 -11.40 14.97 0.30
N PRO A 8 -11.94 16.01 0.95
CA PRO A 8 -11.19 16.82 1.90
C PRO A 8 -10.69 16.02 3.11
N GLU A 9 -11.44 15.00 3.55
CA GLU A 9 -11.05 14.14 4.68
C GLU A 9 -9.83 13.27 4.35
N LEU A 10 -9.82 12.63 3.17
CA LEU A 10 -8.72 11.78 2.73
C LEU A 10 -7.43 12.59 2.53
N GLU A 11 -7.58 13.80 2.00
CA GLU A 11 -6.47 14.73 1.79
C GLU A 11 -5.94 15.29 3.12
N ALA A 12 -6.84 15.70 4.02
CA ALA A 12 -6.44 16.13 5.36
C ALA A 12 -5.72 15.01 6.12
N MET A 13 -6.14 13.75 5.97
CA MET A 13 -5.43 12.61 6.56
C MET A 13 -4.03 12.44 5.96
N ARG A 14 -3.87 12.45 4.63
CA ARG A 14 -2.56 12.39 3.98
C ARG A 14 -1.61 13.46 4.52
N GLN A 15 -2.07 14.71 4.54
CA GLN A 15 -1.27 15.84 5.01
C GLN A 15 -0.91 15.72 6.49
N HIS A 16 -1.89 15.39 7.33
CA HIS A 16 -1.67 15.22 8.76
C HIS A 16 -0.64 14.11 9.04
N TRP A 17 -0.70 13.01 8.30
CA TRP A 17 0.12 11.83 8.57
C TRP A 17 1.52 11.95 8.01
N ALA A 18 1.68 12.56 6.85
CA ALA A 18 2.98 12.98 6.36
C ALA A 18 3.67 13.89 7.39
N GLN A 19 2.97 14.88 7.94
CA GLN A 19 3.51 15.77 8.99
C GLN A 19 3.81 15.05 10.31
N ALA A 20 3.13 13.94 10.58
CA ALA A 20 3.35 13.12 11.77
C ALA A 20 4.47 12.08 11.59
N GLY A 21 5.06 11.96 10.39
CA GLY A 21 6.14 11.01 10.09
C GLY A 21 5.64 9.63 9.62
N CYS A 22 4.43 9.53 9.08
CA CYS A 22 4.03 8.32 8.34
C CYS A 22 4.89 8.18 7.09
N ALA A 23 5.48 7.00 6.90
CA ALA A 23 6.29 6.70 5.74
C ALA A 23 5.52 5.94 4.63
N PHE A 24 4.22 5.68 4.85
CA PHE A 24 3.35 5.08 3.84
C PHE A 24 2.65 6.14 3.01
N ASP A 25 2.86 6.04 1.69
CA ASP A 25 2.04 6.68 0.68
C ASP A 25 0.88 5.79 0.29
N PHE A 26 -0.23 6.41 -0.11
CA PHE A 26 -1.41 5.66 -0.53
C PHE A 26 -2.32 6.42 -1.49
N VAL A 27 -3.10 5.64 -2.22
CA VAL A 27 -4.24 6.09 -3.03
C VAL A 27 -5.40 5.11 -2.88
N LEU A 28 -6.62 5.61 -3.01
CA LEU A 28 -7.85 4.83 -2.91
C LEU A 28 -8.66 5.00 -4.19
N TYR A 29 -9.14 3.89 -4.74
CA TYR A 29 -10.01 3.86 -5.90
C TYR A 29 -11.33 3.19 -5.57
N ARG A 30 -12.40 3.61 -6.25
CA ARG A 30 -13.65 2.85 -6.39
C ARG A 30 -13.54 1.96 -7.61
N VAL A 31 -13.96 0.71 -7.48
CA VAL A 31 -13.96 -0.28 -8.55
C VAL A 31 -15.38 -0.43 -9.10
N GLU A 32 -15.55 -0.13 -10.38
CA GLU A 32 -16.79 -0.37 -11.11
C GLU A 32 -16.87 -1.81 -11.61
N GLY A 33 -18.05 -2.42 -11.47
CA GLY A 33 -18.31 -3.84 -11.80
C GLY A 33 -18.62 -4.71 -10.57
N PRO A 34 -19.43 -5.77 -10.71
CA PRO A 34 -19.86 -6.62 -9.59
C PRO A 34 -18.79 -7.62 -9.13
N ASP A 35 -17.79 -7.91 -9.96
CA ASP A 35 -16.80 -8.95 -9.73
C ASP A 35 -15.51 -8.40 -9.08
N ALA A 36 -14.76 -9.31 -8.44
CA ALA A 36 -13.43 -8.98 -7.94
C ALA A 36 -12.52 -8.54 -9.10
N PRO A 37 -11.74 -7.47 -8.93
CA PRO A 37 -10.82 -7.00 -9.95
C PRO A 37 -9.72 -8.03 -10.20
N GLY A 38 -9.45 -8.36 -11.47
CA GLY A 38 -8.26 -9.13 -11.81
C GLY A 38 -6.97 -8.33 -11.57
N ILE A 39 -5.83 -9.01 -11.65
CA ILE A 39 -4.52 -8.39 -11.36
C ILE A 39 -4.19 -7.17 -12.21
N GLU A 40 -4.74 -7.07 -13.43
CA GLU A 40 -4.56 -5.89 -14.29
C GLU A 40 -5.14 -4.62 -13.69
N ILE A 41 -6.25 -4.73 -12.95
CA ILE A 41 -6.84 -3.59 -12.25
C ILE A 41 -5.98 -3.20 -11.04
N HIS A 42 -5.39 -4.16 -10.32
CA HIS A 42 -4.41 -3.87 -9.27
C HIS A 42 -3.18 -3.16 -9.84
N ARG A 43 -2.66 -3.61 -10.99
CA ARG A 43 -1.54 -2.96 -11.68
C ARG A 43 -1.89 -1.54 -12.13
N GLN A 44 -3.10 -1.35 -12.68
CA GLN A 44 -3.59 -0.01 -13.05
C GLN A 44 -3.67 0.92 -11.84
N ALA A 45 -4.14 0.43 -10.70
CA ALA A 45 -4.18 1.22 -9.48
C ALA A 45 -2.78 1.59 -8.98
N LEU A 46 -1.84 0.63 -9.02
CA LEU A 46 -0.45 0.86 -8.64
C LEU A 46 0.22 1.94 -9.51
N ALA A 47 -0.04 1.94 -10.82
CA ALA A 47 0.43 2.99 -11.71
C ALA A 47 0.00 4.38 -11.25
N GLY A 48 -1.25 4.52 -10.79
CA GLY A 48 -1.77 5.80 -10.32
C GLY A 48 -1.22 6.25 -8.97
N LEU A 49 -0.70 5.35 -8.12
CA LEU A 49 0.07 5.74 -6.94
C LEU A 49 1.41 6.36 -7.36
N LEU A 50 2.13 5.74 -8.29
CA LEU A 50 3.42 6.23 -8.77
C LEU A 50 3.27 7.59 -9.47
N GLU A 51 2.18 7.77 -10.22
CA GLU A 51 1.81 9.07 -10.79
C GLU A 51 1.52 10.12 -9.72
N GLN A 52 0.80 9.76 -8.63
CA GLN A 52 0.57 10.66 -7.49
C GLN A 52 1.89 11.10 -6.82
N LEU A 53 2.88 10.22 -6.78
CA LEU A 53 4.20 10.50 -6.21
C LEU A 53 5.10 11.29 -7.16
N GLU A 54 4.62 11.61 -8.36
CA GLU A 54 5.40 12.23 -9.43
C GLU A 54 6.68 11.43 -9.75
N TRP A 55 6.63 10.10 -9.53
CA TRP A 55 7.80 9.24 -9.75
C TRP A 55 8.06 9.09 -11.25
N PRO A 56 9.32 9.19 -11.71
CA PRO A 56 9.57 9.32 -13.14
C PRO A 56 9.16 8.04 -13.92
N PRO A 57 8.33 8.13 -14.96
CA PRO A 57 7.82 6.94 -15.66
C PRO A 57 8.92 6.09 -16.31
N GLN A 58 10.05 6.68 -16.69
CA GLN A 58 11.17 5.93 -17.26
C GLN A 58 11.85 4.99 -16.26
N ASP A 59 11.70 5.27 -14.96
CA ASP A 59 12.29 4.51 -13.87
C ASP A 59 11.32 3.44 -13.33
N VAL A 60 10.16 3.28 -14.00
CA VAL A 60 9.11 2.33 -13.65
C VAL A 60 8.84 1.35 -14.81
N HIS A 61 8.92 0.06 -14.53
CA HIS A 61 8.70 -1.05 -15.46
C HIS A 61 7.59 -1.99 -14.96
N LEU A 62 6.36 -1.50 -14.83
CA LEU A 62 5.21 -2.27 -14.27
C LEU A 62 4.88 -3.57 -15.02
N ASP A 63 5.28 -3.69 -16.29
CA ASP A 63 5.17 -4.91 -17.08
C ASP A 63 6.05 -6.05 -16.52
N ARG A 64 7.13 -5.69 -15.82
CA ARG A 64 8.04 -6.63 -15.13
C ARG A 64 7.62 -6.90 -13.69
N ALA A 65 6.67 -6.15 -13.15
CA ALA A 65 6.23 -6.30 -11.77
C ALA A 65 5.43 -7.61 -11.59
N CYS A 66 6.00 -8.54 -10.81
CA CYS A 66 5.38 -9.83 -10.48
C CYS A 66 4.75 -9.79 -9.09
N SER A 67 3.43 -9.60 -9.08
CA SER A 67 2.61 -9.67 -7.88
C SER A 67 2.49 -11.09 -7.32
N ARG A 68 2.37 -11.21 -6.01
CA ARG A 68 1.92 -12.43 -5.32
C ARG A 68 0.62 -12.14 -4.59
N SER A 69 -0.43 -12.89 -4.92
CA SER A 69 -1.67 -12.86 -4.13
C SER A 69 -1.43 -13.46 -2.75
N LEU A 70 -1.92 -12.79 -1.71
CA LEU A 70 -1.87 -13.28 -0.34
C LEU A 70 -3.11 -14.10 -0.05
N ASP A 71 -2.95 -15.22 0.68
CA ASP A 71 -4.10 -15.98 1.15
C ASP A 71 -4.78 -15.31 2.37
N SER A 72 -5.97 -15.78 2.74
CA SER A 72 -6.74 -15.18 3.84
C SER A 72 -6.02 -15.23 5.20
N SER A 73 -5.13 -16.21 5.42
CA SER A 73 -4.35 -16.31 6.65
C SER A 73 -3.21 -15.29 6.68
N GLU A 74 -2.56 -15.06 5.53
CA GLU A 74 -1.53 -14.05 5.35
C GLU A 74 -2.12 -12.64 5.48
N VAL A 75 -3.27 -12.37 4.84
CA VAL A 75 -3.99 -11.10 4.97
C VAL A 75 -4.36 -10.84 6.43
N ARG A 76 -4.89 -11.84 7.14
CA ARG A 76 -5.23 -11.70 8.56
C ARG A 76 -4.00 -11.44 9.42
N ALA A 77 -2.87 -12.12 9.14
CA ALA A 77 -1.63 -11.90 9.86
C ALA A 77 -1.06 -10.50 9.63
N LEU A 78 -1.15 -10.00 8.39
CA LEU A 78 -0.72 -8.67 8.00
C LEU A 78 -1.52 -7.56 8.70
N MET A 79 -2.85 -7.71 8.76
CA MET A 79 -3.78 -6.72 9.35
C MET A 79 -3.97 -6.87 10.87
N LYS A 80 -3.36 -7.90 11.48
CA LYS A 80 -3.48 -8.16 12.91
C LYS A 80 -2.85 -7.02 13.71
N GLN A 81 -3.46 -6.69 14.85
CA GLN A 81 -2.81 -5.86 15.85
C GLN A 81 -1.48 -6.48 16.31
N GLY A 82 -0.43 -5.67 16.31
CA GLY A 82 0.97 -6.03 16.53
C GLY A 82 1.60 -6.78 15.35
N GLY A 83 0.92 -6.85 14.20
CA GLY A 83 1.41 -7.46 12.95
C GLY A 83 2.45 -6.61 12.24
N ALA A 84 2.96 -7.13 11.11
CA ALA A 84 4.07 -6.49 10.40
C ALA A 84 3.71 -5.11 9.83
N LEU A 85 2.48 -4.93 9.33
CA LEU A 85 2.02 -3.65 8.80
C LEU A 85 1.91 -2.58 9.89
N GLU A 86 1.32 -2.92 11.05
CA GLU A 86 1.23 -1.97 12.19
C GLU A 86 2.63 -1.61 12.70
N ARG A 87 3.55 -2.58 12.79
CA ARG A 87 4.93 -2.29 13.21
C ARG A 87 5.64 -1.35 12.25
N ALA A 88 5.55 -1.60 10.94
CA ALA A 88 6.13 -0.69 9.95
C ALA A 88 5.51 0.71 10.02
N PHE A 89 4.20 0.79 10.25
CA PHE A 89 3.50 2.07 10.40
C PHE A 89 3.94 2.85 11.65
N LEU A 90 4.15 2.16 12.78
CA LEU A 90 4.47 2.77 14.07
C LEU A 90 5.96 2.98 14.34
N ASP A 91 6.83 2.30 13.61
CA ASP A 91 8.28 2.36 13.78
C ASP A 91 9.01 2.53 12.42
N PRO A 92 8.73 3.63 11.68
CA PRO A 92 9.49 3.96 10.48
C PRO A 92 10.88 4.53 10.86
N PRO A 93 11.82 4.69 9.90
CA PRO A 93 13.22 5.03 10.16
C PRO A 93 13.43 6.32 10.95
N TYR A 94 12.55 7.32 10.77
CA TYR A 94 12.59 8.62 11.46
C TYR A 94 11.67 8.69 12.69
N GLY A 95 11.06 7.56 13.05
CA GLY A 95 9.98 7.49 14.00
C GLY A 95 8.73 8.20 13.50
N THR A 96 7.63 7.98 14.20
CA THR A 96 6.35 8.67 13.94
C THR A 96 5.74 9.16 15.25
N LYS A 97 4.92 10.19 15.17
CA LYS A 97 4.05 10.63 16.27
C LYS A 97 2.73 9.86 16.33
N LEU A 98 2.49 9.01 15.33
CA LEU A 98 1.27 8.22 15.20
C LEU A 98 1.29 7.03 16.15
N GLY A 99 0.12 6.69 16.67
CA GLY A 99 -0.08 5.55 17.57
C GLY A 99 -0.99 4.49 16.96
N ALA A 100 -1.19 3.40 17.71
CA ALA A 100 -2.05 2.30 17.31
C ALA A 100 -3.50 2.72 16.99
N LYS A 101 -3.99 3.83 17.58
CA LYS A 101 -5.30 4.38 17.24
C LYS A 101 -5.30 4.94 15.82
N ASP A 102 -4.29 5.73 15.46
CA ASP A 102 -4.16 6.32 14.13
C ASP A 102 -4.07 5.21 13.09
N PHE A 103 -3.28 4.16 13.34
CA PHE A 103 -3.24 2.98 12.46
C PHE A 103 -4.62 2.36 12.19
N ARG A 104 -5.45 2.18 13.24
CA ARG A 104 -6.82 1.65 13.06
C ARG A 104 -7.73 2.60 12.30
N ASP A 105 -7.60 3.90 12.55
CA ASP A 105 -8.34 4.92 11.80
C ASP A 105 -7.91 4.90 10.32
N TRP A 106 -6.63 4.60 10.02
CA TRP A 106 -6.13 4.40 8.65
C TRP A 106 -6.89 3.32 7.94
N LEU A 107 -6.90 2.14 8.55
CA LEU A 107 -7.44 0.93 7.95
C LEU A 107 -8.93 1.13 7.71
N THR A 108 -9.60 1.81 8.65
CA THR A 108 -11.01 2.17 8.50
C THR A 108 -11.23 3.10 7.30
N MET A 109 -10.45 4.17 7.17
CA MET A 109 -10.62 5.13 6.07
C MET A 109 -10.28 4.52 4.71
N LEU A 110 -9.27 3.65 4.65
CA LEU A 110 -8.87 2.94 3.43
C LEU A 110 -9.73 1.72 3.12
N CYS A 111 -10.74 1.43 3.96
CA CYS A 111 -11.56 0.23 3.85
C CYS A 111 -10.74 -1.07 3.88
N LEU A 112 -9.66 -1.11 4.65
CA LEU A 112 -8.84 -2.29 4.90
C LEU A 112 -9.28 -2.95 6.22
N LEU A 113 -10.53 -3.39 6.28
CA LEU A 113 -11.06 -3.94 7.53
C LEU A 113 -10.58 -5.40 7.72
N PRO A 114 -9.98 -5.74 8.87
CA PRO A 114 -9.39 -7.06 9.11
C PRO A 114 -10.37 -8.24 9.03
N ASP A 115 -11.66 -7.98 9.24
CA ASP A 115 -12.73 -8.99 9.21
C ASP A 115 -13.35 -9.17 7.81
N ASP A 116 -12.98 -8.35 6.83
CA ASP A 116 -13.44 -8.46 5.45
C ASP A 116 -12.58 -9.45 4.65
N GLU A 117 -13.17 -10.07 3.63
CA GLU A 117 -12.46 -10.88 2.64
C GLU A 117 -11.74 -9.98 1.64
N LEU A 118 -10.54 -9.51 2.00
CA LEU A 118 -9.72 -8.68 1.13
C LEU A 118 -8.99 -9.52 0.07
N ASP A 119 -8.98 -9.03 -1.16
CA ASP A 119 -8.08 -9.53 -2.21
C ASP A 119 -6.81 -8.66 -2.21
N VAL A 120 -5.70 -9.21 -1.74
CA VAL A 120 -4.45 -8.48 -1.52
C VAL A 120 -3.36 -9.06 -2.40
N ALA A 121 -2.69 -8.18 -3.14
CA ALA A 121 -1.50 -8.51 -3.90
C ALA A 121 -0.29 -7.72 -3.36
N ASP A 122 0.77 -8.45 -3.07
CA ASP A 122 2.09 -7.94 -2.72
C ASP A 122 2.95 -7.83 -3.98
N TRP A 123 3.57 -6.68 -4.20
CA TRP A 123 4.32 -6.37 -5.42
C TRP A 123 5.84 -6.39 -5.24
N VAL A 124 6.36 -6.45 -4.02
CA VAL A 124 7.79 -6.26 -3.74
C VAL A 124 8.39 -7.35 -2.86
N GLY A 125 7.60 -8.06 -2.06
CA GLY A 125 8.07 -9.13 -1.20
C GLY A 125 9.05 -8.71 -0.11
N ASN A 126 9.69 -9.71 0.48
CA ASN A 126 10.80 -9.49 1.38
C ASN A 126 12.08 -9.27 0.55
N PRO A 127 12.73 -8.09 0.62
CA PRO A 127 13.93 -7.80 -0.16
C PRO A 127 15.12 -8.72 0.18
N ASP A 128 15.18 -9.30 1.38
CA ASP A 128 16.25 -10.24 1.76
C ASP A 128 16.07 -11.64 1.14
N GLU A 129 14.82 -12.03 0.87
CA GLU A 129 14.48 -13.36 0.35
C GLU A 129 14.29 -13.37 -1.17
N ALA A 130 13.72 -12.29 -1.71
CA ALA A 130 13.35 -12.16 -3.12
C ALA A 130 13.62 -10.74 -3.65
N PRO A 131 14.90 -10.28 -3.63
CA PRO A 131 15.28 -8.92 -4.00
C PRO A 131 14.83 -8.52 -5.42
N GLU A 132 14.76 -9.48 -6.34
CA GLU A 132 14.31 -9.27 -7.72
C GLU A 132 12.86 -8.81 -7.85
N ARG A 133 12.02 -9.04 -6.83
CA ARG A 133 10.59 -8.69 -6.89
C ARG A 133 10.32 -7.19 -6.89
N SER A 134 11.30 -6.37 -6.53
CA SER A 134 11.17 -4.91 -6.47
C SER A 134 12.04 -4.17 -7.49
N THR A 135 12.79 -4.88 -8.35
CA THR A 135 13.68 -4.26 -9.35
C THR A 135 12.95 -3.63 -10.53
N TRP A 136 11.62 -3.63 -10.51
CA TRP A 136 10.79 -2.99 -11.53
C TRP A 136 10.64 -1.47 -11.30
N SER A 137 11.06 -0.94 -10.15
CA SER A 137 11.12 0.51 -9.88
C SER A 137 12.25 0.84 -8.90
N ASP A 138 13.01 1.89 -9.19
CA ASP A 138 14.07 2.40 -8.30
C ASP A 138 13.52 3.13 -7.07
N TYR A 139 12.21 3.42 -7.03
CA TYR A 139 11.51 3.91 -5.83
C TYR A 139 11.84 3.06 -4.60
N PHE A 140 12.02 1.76 -4.78
CA PHE A 140 12.28 0.81 -3.70
C PHE A 140 13.74 0.74 -3.25
N ASP A 141 14.68 1.33 -3.98
CA ASP A 141 16.10 1.08 -3.73
C ASP A 141 16.58 1.64 -2.40
N ALA A 142 16.05 2.79 -2.01
CA ALA A 142 16.38 3.43 -0.75
C ALA A 142 15.94 2.57 0.46
N GLY A 143 14.68 2.13 0.51
CA GLY A 143 14.13 1.41 1.66
C GLY A 143 14.77 0.04 1.92
N LYS A 144 15.31 -0.62 0.89
CA LYS A 144 15.91 -1.97 0.98
C LYS A 144 17.08 -2.06 1.96
N GLU A 145 17.84 -0.98 2.13
CA GLU A 145 19.10 -1.03 2.88
C GLU A 145 18.92 -0.96 4.41
N TRP A 146 17.75 -0.56 4.91
CA TRP A 146 17.61 -0.16 6.33
C TRP A 146 16.36 -0.71 7.03
N TRP A 147 15.18 -0.53 6.45
CA TRP A 147 13.90 -0.78 7.12
C TRP A 147 13.01 -1.77 6.35
N GLY A 148 13.25 -1.90 5.06
CA GLY A 148 12.45 -2.70 4.16
C GLY A 148 11.58 -1.83 3.26
N ILE A 149 10.80 -2.51 2.43
CA ILE A 149 9.97 -1.89 1.40
C ILE A 149 8.58 -2.49 1.43
N TRP A 150 7.59 -1.66 1.13
CA TRP A 150 6.21 -2.08 1.07
C TRP A 150 5.61 -1.64 -0.25
N CYS A 151 4.87 -2.53 -0.90
CA CYS A 151 4.03 -2.20 -2.04
C CYS A 151 2.89 -3.22 -2.11
N LEU A 152 1.72 -2.79 -1.67
CA LEU A 152 0.52 -3.62 -1.58
C LEU A 152 -0.62 -2.97 -2.35
N THR A 153 -1.42 -3.81 -2.98
CA THR A 153 -2.75 -3.42 -3.47
C THR A 153 -3.78 -4.30 -2.78
N ALA A 154 -4.84 -3.72 -2.26
CA ALA A 154 -5.86 -4.44 -1.50
C ALA A 154 -7.25 -3.99 -1.94
N TYR A 155 -8.00 -4.92 -2.54
CA TYR A 155 -9.40 -4.72 -2.89
C TYR A 155 -10.30 -5.23 -1.77
N ASN A 156 -11.25 -4.38 -1.37
CA ASN A 156 -12.32 -4.73 -0.47
C ASN A 156 -13.65 -4.85 -1.25
N PRO A 157 -14.21 -6.07 -1.41
CA PRO A 157 -15.45 -6.28 -2.14
C PRO A 157 -16.67 -5.64 -1.45
N ARG A 158 -16.69 -5.56 -0.12
CA ARG A 158 -17.79 -4.97 0.66
C ARG A 158 -17.90 -3.47 0.41
N CYS A 159 -16.78 -2.76 0.38
CA CYS A 159 -16.72 -1.32 0.10
C CYS A 159 -16.58 -0.99 -1.40
N ARG A 160 -16.25 -1.99 -2.22
CA ARG A 160 -15.90 -1.86 -3.64
C ARG A 160 -14.77 -0.86 -3.87
N THR A 161 -13.78 -0.91 -3.00
CA THR A 161 -12.63 -0.01 -3.02
C THR A 161 -11.34 -0.80 -3.19
N LEU A 162 -10.41 -0.25 -3.96
CA LEU A 162 -9.05 -0.77 -4.09
C LEU A 162 -8.08 0.27 -3.56
N CYS A 163 -7.37 -0.08 -2.49
CA CYS A 163 -6.33 0.74 -1.90
C CYS A 163 -4.96 0.28 -2.41
N VAL A 164 -4.08 1.24 -2.70
CA VAL A 164 -2.65 0.98 -2.94
C VAL A 164 -1.88 1.62 -1.81
N LEU A 165 -0.92 0.87 -1.25
CA LEU A 165 0.00 1.30 -0.21
C LEU A 165 1.43 1.10 -0.68
N ALA A 166 2.30 2.09 -0.53
CA ALA A 166 3.73 1.92 -0.72
C ALA A 166 4.53 2.63 0.38
N ALA A 167 5.70 2.09 0.70
CA ALA A 167 6.67 2.75 1.57
C ALA A 167 8.09 2.34 1.13
N SER A 168 8.96 3.34 0.99
CA SER A 168 10.37 3.16 0.64
C SER A 168 11.21 4.37 1.04
N THR A 169 10.99 4.90 2.24
CA THR A 169 11.74 6.08 2.68
C THR A 169 13.07 5.72 3.32
N THR A 170 14.06 6.58 3.06
CA THR A 170 15.30 6.76 3.82
C THR A 170 15.40 8.23 4.26
N ASP A 171 16.55 8.62 4.81
CA ASP A 171 16.83 9.89 5.51
C ASP A 171 16.63 11.12 4.64
#